data_AF-A0A3Q9NIT0-F1
#
_entry.id   AF-A0A3Q9NIT0-F1
#
_cell.length_a   1.000
_cell.length_b   1.000
_cell.length_c   1.000
_cell.angle_alpha   90.00
_cell.angle_beta   90.00
_cell.angle_gamma   90.00
#
_symmetry.space_group_name_H-M   'P 1'
#
loop_
_entity.id
_entity.type
_entity.pdbx_description
1 polymer ?
#
loop_
_entity_poly.entity_id
_entity_poly.type
_entity_poly.pdbx_seq_one_letter_code
_entity_poly.pdbx_strand_id
1 'polypeptide(L)'
;MKWFLYKSFLAVLLLVLGFLCLLLAFHSYTKVRDLNAWELMTAKIVSTQVRKVSGSKGVAYCPDVKVGFMFAGEAYESKLQISQLPCSPIKPMASNTARSFSVGRAVDVYVNPEDPSGVRIESYSLGWGFYVTLVTGCFALLFMAYLPFIKLTKASKGRD
;
A
#
# COMPACT_ATOMS: atom_id res chain seq x y z
N MET A 1 39.22 -21.99 4.97
CA MET A 1 37.90 -22.62 4.67
C MET A 1 36.70 -21.85 5.24
N LYS A 2 36.68 -21.49 6.54
CA LYS A 2 35.58 -20.75 7.20
C LYS A 2 35.18 -19.43 6.51
N TRP A 3 36.14 -18.70 5.95
CA TRP A 3 35.92 -17.44 5.22
C TRP A 3 35.12 -17.59 3.91
N PHE A 4 35.28 -18.71 3.20
CA PHE A 4 34.51 -18.98 1.99
C PHE A 4 33.07 -19.36 2.31
N LEU A 5 32.88 -20.17 3.36
CA LEU A 5 31.55 -20.55 3.84
C LEU A 5 30.74 -19.33 4.32
N TYR A 6 31.38 -18.40 5.03
CA TYR A 6 30.75 -17.15 5.47
C TYR A 6 30.27 -16.28 4.29
N LYS A 7 31.10 -16.16 3.23
CA LYS A 7 30.74 -15.40 2.04
C LYS A 7 29.59 -16.04 1.26
N SER A 8 29.61 -17.35 1.08
CA SER A 8 28.52 -18.07 0.42
C SER A 8 27.22 -17.96 1.21
N PHE A 9 27.28 -18.07 2.54
CA PHE A 9 26.12 -17.88 3.41
C PHE A 9 25.55 -16.46 3.32
N LEU A 10 26.41 -15.43 3.38
CA LEU A 10 26.00 -14.03 3.25
C LEU A 10 25.38 -13.72 1.88
N ALA A 11 25.92 -14.29 0.80
CA ALA A 11 25.39 -14.16 -0.55
C ALA A 11 23.97 -14.77 -0.68
N VAL A 12 23.77 -15.97 -0.13
CA VAL A 12 22.45 -16.62 -0.12
C VAL A 12 21.46 -15.81 0.71
N LEU A 13 21.86 -15.29 1.88
CA LEU A 13 21.02 -14.44 2.72
C LEU A 13 20.55 -13.18 1.96
N LEU A 14 21.47 -12.49 1.29
CA LEU A 14 21.16 -11.28 0.52
C LEU A 14 20.26 -11.58 -0.69
N LEU A 15 20.44 -12.74 -1.35
CA LEU A 15 19.59 -13.17 -2.45
C LEU A 15 18.16 -13.43 -1.97
N VAL A 16 17.99 -14.16 -0.87
CA VAL A 16 16.67 -14.44 -0.29
C VAL A 16 15.98 -13.15 0.16
N LEU A 17 16.71 -12.24 0.80
CA LEU A 17 16.17 -10.95 1.23
C LEU A 17 15.76 -10.08 0.03
N GLY A 18 16.60 -9.98 -1.00
CA GLY A 18 16.28 -9.23 -2.22
C GLY A 18 15.06 -9.80 -2.95
N PHE A 19 14.96 -11.13 -3.05
CA PHE A 19 13.80 -11.80 -3.64
C PHE A 19 12.51 -11.55 -2.84
N LEU A 20 12.58 -11.61 -1.51
CA LEU A 20 11.44 -11.30 -0.64
C LEU A 20 10.97 -9.84 -0.82
N CYS A 21 11.91 -8.89 -0.88
CA CYS A 21 11.60 -7.49 -1.15
C CYS A 21 10.91 -7.30 -2.52
N LEU A 22 11.36 -8.02 -3.55
CA LEU A 22 10.73 -7.99 -4.88
C LEU A 22 9.31 -8.56 -4.86
N LEU A 23 9.06 -9.64 -4.12
CA LEU A 23 7.71 -10.20 -3.98
C LEU A 23 6.77 -9.21 -3.26
N LEU A 24 7.23 -8.56 -2.20
CA LEU A 24 6.45 -7.53 -1.50
C LEU A 24 6.17 -6.32 -2.39
N ALA A 25 7.14 -5.91 -3.20
CA ALA A 25 6.97 -4.87 -4.20
C ALA A 25 5.94 -5.28 -5.26
N PHE A 26 6.05 -6.49 -5.81
CA PHE A 26 5.11 -7.00 -6.81
C PHE A 26 3.68 -7.09 -6.27
N HIS A 27 3.51 -7.60 -5.04
CA HIS A 27 2.20 -7.64 -4.39
C HIS A 27 1.62 -6.24 -4.17
N SER A 28 2.46 -5.26 -3.84
CA SER A 28 2.01 -3.87 -3.70
C SER A 28 1.63 -3.27 -5.05
N TYR A 29 2.35 -3.62 -6.12
CA TYR A 29 2.10 -3.15 -7.48
C TYR A 29 0.78 -3.69 -8.05
N THR A 30 0.44 -4.96 -7.82
CA THR A 30 -0.84 -5.51 -8.31
C THR A 30 -2.04 -4.77 -7.71
N LYS A 31 -1.99 -4.44 -6.41
CA LYS A 31 -3.04 -3.64 -5.76
C LYS A 31 -3.19 -2.22 -6.32
N VAL A 32 -2.14 -1.70 -6.96
CA VAL A 32 -2.11 -0.33 -7.51
C VAL A 32 -2.46 -0.31 -8.99
N ARG A 33 -2.12 -1.37 -9.74
CA ARG A 33 -2.50 -1.48 -11.15
C ARG A 33 -4.01 -1.49 -11.34
N ASP A 34 -4.73 -2.09 -10.39
CA ASP A 34 -6.20 -2.11 -10.40
C ASP A 34 -6.81 -0.70 -10.19
N LEU A 35 -6.05 0.27 -9.67
CA LEU A 35 -6.54 1.62 -9.35
C LEU A 35 -6.45 2.61 -10.50
N ASN A 36 -5.59 2.38 -11.50
CA ASN A 36 -5.51 3.25 -12.68
C ASN A 36 -6.77 3.16 -13.55
N ALA A 37 -7.60 2.13 -13.37
CA ALA A 37 -8.88 1.97 -14.05
C ALA A 37 -10.05 2.62 -13.28
N TRP A 38 -9.83 3.12 -12.06
CA TRP A 38 -10.92 3.65 -11.25
C TRP A 38 -11.35 5.02 -11.77
N GLU A 39 -12.64 5.17 -12.00
CA GLU A 39 -13.20 6.38 -12.56
C GLU A 39 -13.41 7.42 -11.44
N LEU A 40 -12.95 8.65 -11.68
CA LEU A 40 -13.15 9.76 -10.76
C LEU A 40 -14.56 10.32 -10.96
N MET A 41 -15.38 10.29 -9.91
CA MET A 41 -16.75 10.77 -9.93
C MET A 41 -17.06 11.60 -8.69
N THR A 42 -17.95 12.59 -8.85
CA THR A 42 -18.46 13.37 -7.72
C THR A 42 -19.64 12.62 -7.08
N ALA A 43 -19.45 12.14 -5.85
CA ALA A 43 -20.48 11.47 -5.07
C ALA A 43 -21.00 12.38 -3.94
N LYS A 44 -22.21 12.09 -3.46
CA LYS A 44 -22.85 12.83 -2.36
C LYS A 44 -22.88 11.97 -1.11
N ILE A 45 -22.51 12.55 0.03
CA ILE A 45 -22.56 11.83 1.31
C ILE A 45 -24.03 11.67 1.73
N VAL A 46 -24.49 10.43 1.88
CA VAL A 46 -25.88 10.10 2.24
C VAL A 46 -26.02 9.83 3.74
N SER A 47 -24.98 9.26 4.36
CA SER A 47 -25.01 8.92 5.78
C SER A 47 -23.62 8.92 6.37
N THR A 48 -23.51 9.40 7.60
CA THR A 48 -22.26 9.43 8.37
C THR A 48 -22.54 9.00 9.80
N GLN A 49 -21.92 7.90 10.22
CA GLN A 49 -22.08 7.34 11.57
C GLN A 49 -20.72 6.97 12.15
N VAL A 50 -20.65 6.78 13.47
CA VAL A 50 -19.47 6.22 14.13
C VAL A 50 -19.87 4.90 14.76
N ARG A 51 -19.32 3.80 14.22
CA ARG A 51 -19.55 2.46 14.73
C ARG A 51 -18.56 2.14 15.84
N LYS A 52 -19.06 1.66 16.97
CA LYS A 52 -18.23 1.06 18.02
C LYS A 52 -18.01 -0.41 17.69
N VAL A 53 -16.75 -0.83 17.61
CA VAL A 53 -16.34 -2.21 17.35
C VAL A 53 -15.55 -2.68 18.58
N SER A 54 -16.10 -3.64 19.30
CA SER A 54 -15.39 -4.29 20.42
C SER A 54 -14.71 -5.55 19.91
N GLY A 55 -13.40 -5.66 20.12
CA GLY A 55 -12.62 -6.85 19.77
C GLY A 55 -11.77 -7.34 20.93
N SER A 56 -10.99 -8.40 20.70
CA SER A 56 -10.09 -8.99 21.71
C SER A 56 -9.02 -8.03 22.23
N LYS A 57 -8.70 -6.97 21.47
CA LYS A 57 -7.72 -5.93 21.81
C LYS A 57 -8.34 -4.66 22.40
N GLY A 58 -9.64 -4.70 22.73
CA GLY A 58 -10.38 -3.56 23.29
C GLY A 58 -11.40 -2.95 22.32
N VAL A 59 -11.83 -1.73 22.62
CA VAL A 59 -12.84 -0.99 21.86
C VAL A 59 -12.18 -0.10 20.83
N ALA A 60 -12.63 -0.17 19.58
CA ALA A 60 -12.31 0.77 18.52
C ALA A 60 -13.57 1.49 18.02
N TYR A 61 -13.39 2.72 17.55
CA TYR A 61 -14.43 3.55 16.94
C TYR A 61 -14.06 3.75 15.48
N CYS A 62 -14.93 3.32 14.58
CA CYS A 62 -14.72 3.40 13.14
C CYS A 62 -15.75 4.37 12.53
N PRO A 63 -15.32 5.40 11.79
CA PRO A 63 -16.24 6.19 10.99
C PRO A 63 -16.82 5.30 9.87
N ASP A 64 -18.14 5.36 9.73
CA ASP A 64 -18.92 4.61 8.73
C ASP A 64 -19.64 5.65 7.88
N VAL A 65 -19.08 5.95 6.72
CA VAL A 65 -19.61 6.96 5.79
C VAL A 65 -20.12 6.24 4.55
N LYS A 66 -21.35 6.57 4.14
CA LYS A 66 -21.95 6.10 2.90
C LYS A 66 -22.07 7.25 1.92
N VAL A 67 -21.76 6.96 0.67
CA VAL A 67 -21.87 7.89 -0.45
C VAL A 67 -22.83 7.33 -1.48
N GLY A 68 -23.60 8.22 -2.09
CA GLY A 68 -24.53 7.96 -3.17
C GLY A 68 -24.02 8.62 -4.43
N PHE A 69 -24.02 7.88 -5.53
CA PHE A 69 -23.55 8.34 -6.83
C PHE A 69 -24.33 7.66 -7.93
N MET A 70 -24.24 8.20 -9.15
CA MET A 70 -24.77 7.56 -10.34
C MET A 70 -23.63 6.91 -11.10
N PHE A 71 -23.74 5.62 -11.39
CA PHE A 71 -22.78 4.89 -12.20
C PHE A 71 -23.54 4.16 -13.32
N ALA A 72 -23.11 4.36 -14.57
CA ALA A 72 -23.79 3.82 -15.76
C ALA A 72 -25.31 4.12 -15.84
N GLY A 73 -25.77 5.24 -15.26
CA GLY A 73 -27.19 5.63 -15.26
C GLY A 73 -28.04 5.06 -14.11
N GLU A 74 -27.45 4.23 -13.25
CA GLU A 74 -28.11 3.67 -12.07
C GLU A 74 -27.61 4.35 -10.78
N ALA A 75 -28.49 4.48 -9.79
CA ALA A 75 -28.15 5.03 -8.49
C ALA A 75 -27.55 3.94 -7.58
N TYR A 76 -26.33 4.17 -7.11
CA TYR A 76 -25.62 3.29 -6.19
C TYR A 76 -25.36 3.98 -4.86
N GLU A 77 -25.47 3.21 -3.78
CA GLU A 77 -25.00 3.61 -2.46
C GLU A 77 -23.92 2.66 -1.99
N SER A 78 -22.76 3.19 -1.62
CA SER A 78 -21.62 2.38 -1.19
C SER A 78 -20.91 2.97 0.01
N LYS A 79 -20.24 2.08 0.74
CA LYS A 79 -19.44 2.48 1.90
C LYS A 79 -18.15 3.11 1.42
N LEU A 80 -17.93 4.34 1.84
CA LEU A 80 -16.73 5.09 1.53
C LEU A 80 -15.55 4.57 2.35
N GLN A 81 -14.52 4.09 1.66
CA GLN A 81 -13.23 3.79 2.27
C GLN A 81 -12.40 5.07 2.39
N ILE A 82 -12.43 5.66 3.59
CA ILE A 82 -11.72 6.90 3.92
C ILE A 82 -10.21 6.65 3.97
N SER A 83 -9.77 5.53 4.56
CA SER A 83 -8.35 5.15 4.66
C SER A 83 -8.21 3.65 4.92
N GLN A 84 -6.96 3.12 4.91
CA GLN A 84 -6.67 1.73 5.29
C GLN A 84 -6.88 1.44 6.78
N LEU A 85 -6.67 2.44 7.64
CA LEU A 85 -6.88 2.35 9.09
C LEU A 85 -7.78 3.48 9.57
N PRO A 86 -9.10 3.42 9.27
CA PRO A 86 -10.02 4.49 9.65
C PRO A 86 -10.44 4.40 11.11
N CYS A 87 -10.23 3.26 11.76
CA CYS A 87 -10.64 3.00 13.13
C CYS A 87 -9.62 3.51 14.14
N SER A 88 -10.10 4.18 15.19
CA SER A 88 -9.27 4.67 16.29
C SER A 88 -9.81 4.18 17.64
N PRO A 89 -8.95 3.85 18.61
CA PRO A 89 -9.38 3.57 19.98
C PRO A 89 -9.97 4.82 20.68
N ILE A 90 -9.70 6.02 20.15
CA ILE A 90 -10.12 7.30 20.73
C ILE A 90 -11.39 7.78 20.01
N LYS A 91 -12.54 7.72 20.70
CA LYS A 91 -13.85 8.14 20.16
C LYS A 91 -13.86 9.56 19.56
N PRO A 92 -13.32 10.60 20.23
CA PRO A 92 -13.25 11.95 19.65
C PRO A 92 -12.55 12.00 18.28
N MET A 93 -11.52 11.18 18.09
CA MET A 93 -10.73 11.14 16.86
C MET A 93 -11.56 10.61 15.69
N ALA A 94 -12.24 9.47 15.90
CA ALA A 94 -13.16 8.91 14.91
C ALA A 94 -14.36 9.83 14.64
N SER A 95 -14.86 10.51 15.66
CA SER A 95 -15.96 11.48 15.52
C SER A 95 -15.55 12.72 14.73
N ASN A 96 -14.32 13.22 14.91
CA ASN A 96 -13.82 14.36 14.14
C ASN A 96 -13.69 14.01 12.66
N THR A 97 -13.16 12.81 12.35
CA THR A 97 -13.12 12.31 10.96
C THR A 97 -14.53 12.21 10.36
N ALA A 98 -15.49 11.64 11.10
CA ALA A 98 -16.88 11.56 10.64
C ALA A 98 -17.50 12.96 10.41
N ARG A 99 -17.22 13.94 11.28
CA ARG A 99 -17.71 15.33 11.12
C ARG A 99 -17.20 16.03 9.87
N SER A 100 -15.99 15.68 9.40
CA SER A 100 -15.46 16.20 8.13
C SER A 100 -16.32 15.80 6.92
N PHE A 101 -17.08 14.70 7.05
CA PHE A 101 -17.99 14.16 6.05
C PHE A 101 -19.45 14.45 6.43
N SER A 102 -19.88 15.70 6.25
CA SER A 102 -21.26 16.10 6.48
C SER A 102 -22.20 15.52 5.41
N VAL A 103 -23.39 15.08 5.84
CA VAL A 103 -24.44 14.61 4.93
C VAL A 103 -24.81 15.73 3.96
N GLY A 104 -24.94 15.38 2.68
CA GLY A 104 -25.26 16.29 1.60
C GLY A 104 -24.07 16.97 0.93
N ARG A 105 -22.87 16.87 1.51
CA ARG A 105 -21.65 17.38 0.89
C ARG A 105 -21.25 16.52 -0.31
N ALA A 106 -20.84 17.17 -1.39
CA ALA A 106 -20.23 16.54 -2.55
C ALA A 106 -18.74 16.28 -2.29
N VAL A 107 -18.28 15.08 -2.64
CA VAL A 107 -16.89 14.65 -2.52
C VAL A 107 -16.49 13.89 -3.78
N ASP A 108 -15.28 14.14 -4.25
CA ASP A 108 -14.73 13.38 -5.37
C ASP A 108 -14.23 12.03 -4.86
N VAL A 109 -14.68 10.98 -5.53
CA VAL A 109 -14.40 9.59 -5.17
C VAL A 109 -14.01 8.81 -6.41
N TYR A 110 -13.11 7.86 -6.22
CA TYR A 110 -12.76 6.86 -7.20
C TYR A 110 -13.69 5.67 -7.02
N VAL A 111 -14.42 5.33 -8.08
CA VAL A 111 -15.33 4.19 -8.14
C VAL A 111 -14.66 3.08 -8.95
N ASN A 112 -14.68 1.87 -8.41
CA ASN A 112 -14.20 0.70 -9.15
C ASN A 112 -15.22 0.31 -10.25
N PRO A 113 -14.85 0.32 -11.54
CA PRO A 113 -15.78 -0.01 -12.62
C PRO A 113 -16.19 -1.49 -12.65
N GLU A 114 -15.37 -2.41 -12.11
CA GLU A 114 -15.71 -3.83 -12.04
C GLU A 114 -16.63 -4.17 -10.86
N ASP A 115 -16.58 -3.38 -9.79
CA ASP A 115 -17.38 -3.55 -8.58
C ASP A 115 -17.71 -2.19 -7.95
N PRO A 116 -18.89 -1.60 -8.23
CA PRO A 116 -19.26 -0.28 -7.75
C PRO A 116 -19.40 -0.20 -6.23
N SER A 117 -19.36 -1.33 -5.50
CA SER A 117 -19.32 -1.31 -4.03
C SER A 117 -17.99 -0.76 -3.46
N GLY A 118 -16.93 -0.78 -4.27
CA GLY A 118 -15.60 -0.27 -3.93
C GLY A 118 -15.45 1.21 -4.24
N VAL A 119 -15.67 2.08 -3.24
CA VAL A 119 -15.55 3.54 -3.39
C VAL A 119 -14.53 4.14 -2.42
N ARG A 120 -13.65 5.02 -2.91
CA ARG A 120 -12.52 5.60 -2.16
C ARG A 120 -12.31 7.08 -2.44
N ILE A 121 -11.75 7.82 -1.48
CA ILE A 121 -11.36 9.24 -1.67
C ILE A 121 -9.95 9.36 -2.27
N GLU A 122 -9.01 8.55 -1.77
CA GLU A 122 -7.61 8.62 -2.19
C GLU A 122 -7.30 7.55 -3.23
N SER A 123 -6.68 7.96 -4.34
CA SER A 123 -5.95 7.03 -5.21
C SER A 123 -4.76 6.49 -4.44
N TYR A 124 -4.53 5.17 -4.36
CA TYR A 124 -3.28 4.70 -3.78
C TYR A 124 -2.14 5.16 -4.68
N SER A 125 -1.30 6.05 -4.16
CA SER A 125 0.09 6.09 -4.62
C SER A 125 0.84 4.98 -3.89
N LEU A 126 1.78 4.34 -4.59
CA LEU A 126 2.77 3.49 -3.94
C LEU A 126 3.50 4.36 -2.91
N GLY A 127 3.20 4.16 -1.63
CA GLY A 127 3.79 4.96 -0.56
C GLY A 127 5.32 4.85 -0.62
N TRP A 128 6.01 5.88 -0.11
CA TRP A 128 7.47 5.93 0.06
C TRP A 128 8.14 4.61 0.48
N GLY A 129 7.50 3.81 1.36
CA GLY A 129 7.99 2.50 1.77
C GLY A 129 8.19 1.49 0.63
N PHE A 130 7.37 1.54 -0.43
CA PHE A 130 7.58 0.73 -1.63
C PHE A 130 8.91 1.08 -2.31
N TYR A 131 9.18 2.38 -2.50
CA TYR A 131 10.41 2.85 -3.12
C TYR A 131 11.64 2.51 -2.27
N VAL A 132 11.56 2.67 -0.94
CA VAL A 132 12.64 2.28 -0.03
C VAL A 132 12.93 0.78 -0.13
N THR A 133 11.89 -0.05 -0.16
CA THR A 133 12.03 -1.51 -0.29
C THR A 133 12.65 -1.90 -1.62
N LEU A 134 12.20 -1.29 -2.72
CA LEU A 134 12.73 -1.52 -4.06
C LEU A 134 14.21 -1.14 -4.16
N VAL A 135 14.56 0.08 -3.71
CA VAL A 135 15.93 0.59 -3.73
C VAL A 135 16.85 -0.29 -2.89
N THR A 136 16.42 -0.67 -1.69
CA THR A 136 17.21 -1.56 -0.81
C THR A 136 17.43 -2.93 -1.45
N GLY A 137 16.41 -3.51 -2.08
CA GLY A 137 16.53 -4.76 -2.83
C GLY A 137 17.52 -4.65 -4.00
N CYS A 138 17.43 -3.58 -4.79
CA CYS A 138 18.37 -3.32 -5.89
C CYS A 138 19.82 -3.17 -5.39
N PHE A 139 20.05 -2.42 -4.31
CA PHE A 139 21.39 -2.28 -3.74
C PHE A 139 21.97 -3.60 -3.24
N ALA A 140 21.16 -4.45 -2.60
CA ALA A 140 21.59 -5.78 -2.15
C ALA A 140 22.04 -6.67 -3.33
N LEU A 141 21.31 -6.62 -4.45
CA LEU A 141 21.64 -7.38 -5.66
C LEU A 141 22.87 -6.82 -6.40
N LEU A 142 22.99 -5.49 -6.50
CA LEU A 142 24.17 -4.83 -7.10
C LEU A 142 25.43 -5.10 -6.28
N PHE A 143 25.34 -5.08 -4.95
CA PHE A 143 26.46 -5.42 -4.08
C PHE A 143 26.92 -6.86 -4.28
N MET A 144 25.99 -7.80 -4.45
CA MET A 144 26.28 -9.18 -4.83
C MET A 144 26.99 -9.30 -6.18
N ALA A 145 26.55 -8.55 -7.19
CA ALA A 145 27.17 -8.55 -8.52
C ALA A 145 28.56 -7.87 -8.55
N TYR A 146 28.83 -6.94 -7.63
CA TYR A 146 30.12 -6.24 -7.52
C TYR A 146 31.22 -7.09 -6.87
N LEU A 147 30.87 -7.98 -5.93
CA LEU A 147 31.83 -8.87 -5.26
C LEU A 147 32.70 -9.74 -6.21
N PRO A 148 32.18 -10.34 -7.30
CA PRO A 148 33.00 -11.05 -8.29
C PRO A 148 33.82 -10.10 -9.19
N PHE A 149 33.37 -8.86 -9.43
CA PHE A 149 34.08 -7.90 -10.28
C PHE A 149 35.41 -7.44 -9.65
N ILE A 150 35.45 -7.27 -8.32
CA ILE A 150 36.69 -6.99 -7.58
C ILE A 150 37.72 -8.13 -7.72
N LYS A 151 37.27 -9.38 -7.91
CA LYS A 151 38.18 -10.52 -8.12
C LYS A 151 38.78 -10.51 -9.53
N LEU A 152 38.00 -10.14 -10.54
CA LEU A 152 38.47 -10.09 -11.93
C LEU A 152 39.53 -8.99 -12.14
N THR A 153 39.34 -7.83 -11.52
CA THR A 153 40.33 -6.73 -11.58
C THR A 153 41.62 -7.04 -10.82
N LYS A 154 41.54 -7.75 -9.69
CA LYS A 154 42.75 -8.23 -8.98
C LYS A 154 43.49 -9.35 -9.72
N ALA A 155 42.78 -10.22 -10.45
CA ALA A 155 43.40 -11.27 -11.25
C ALA A 155 44.11 -10.72 -12.50
N SER A 156 43.63 -9.60 -13.04
CA SER A 156 44.28 -8.87 -14.14
C SER A 156 45.57 -8.17 -13.69
N LYS A 157 45.56 -7.50 -12.53
CA LYS A 157 46.72 -6.72 -12.02
C LYS A 157 47.89 -7.54 -11.45
N GLY A 158 47.75 -8.87 -11.38
CA GLY A 158 48.81 -9.78 -10.91
C GLY A 158 49.60 -10.45 -12.04
N ARG A 159 49.41 -10.01 -13.29
CA ARG A 159 50.07 -10.53 -14.49
C ARG A 159 50.80 -9.41 -15.24
N ASP A 160 51.47 -8.53 -14.50
CA ASP A 160 52.48 -7.59 -15.00
C ASP A 160 53.72 -7.69 -14.10
#